data_AF-A0A6I2R4X6-F1
#
_entry.id   AF-A0A6I2R4X6-F1
#
_cell.length_a   1.000
_cell.length_b   1.000
_cell.length_c   1.000
_cell.angle_alpha   90.00
_cell.angle_beta   90.00
_cell.angle_gamma   90.00
#
_symmetry.space_group_name_H-M   'P 1'
#
loop_
_entity.id
_entity.type
_entity.pdbx_description
1 polymer ?
#
loop_
_entity_poly.entity_id
_entity_poly.type
_entity_poly.pdbx_seq_one_letter_code
_entity_poly.pdbx_strand_id
1 'polypeptide(L)'
;MSYHIDLSFKAVESREEAMDLGVRFSRMVAESPYADKLIHDNICYAIRQCSGDESGNTMRGWLYSLFNVQLWYWPQHKLVAIIGRDWPDACMEAFGLQPHEFQNSCDQDYEFESWPDMEFFQKEISRAKTMDLDLEEYGECDEGYARRSALYGNIYDALGLHDWELDNQTEKYEQMAFSGIYRPIQMLMLSAKARAYMKKWDAGMSRLLDDMKNGGRKP
;
A
#
# COMPACT_ATOMS: atom_id res chain seq x y z
N MET A 1 -11.03 3.82 -17.16
CA MET A 1 -10.08 2.95 -16.44
C MET A 1 -10.29 3.24 -14.97
N SER A 2 -10.44 2.21 -14.13
CA SER A 2 -10.52 2.42 -12.68
C SER A 2 -9.10 2.52 -12.14
N TYR A 3 -8.81 3.57 -11.37
CA TYR A 3 -7.58 3.64 -10.59
C TYR A 3 -7.87 3.25 -9.15
N HIS A 4 -6.86 2.71 -8.49
CA HIS A 4 -6.95 2.16 -7.14
C HIS A 4 -5.66 2.49 -6.40
N ILE A 5 -5.78 2.98 -5.18
CA ILE A 5 -4.65 3.19 -4.28
C ILE A 5 -5.05 2.91 -2.83
N ASP A 6 -4.15 2.24 -2.12
CA ASP A 6 -4.25 2.04 -0.68
C ASP A 6 -3.32 3.00 0.05
N LEU A 7 -3.88 3.73 1.02
CA LEU A 7 -3.15 4.71 1.82
C LEU A 7 -3.31 4.40 3.31
N SER A 8 -2.18 4.29 4.00
CA SER A 8 -2.16 4.06 5.45
C SER A 8 -1.71 5.32 6.17
N PHE A 9 -2.65 6.04 6.78
CA PHE A 9 -2.44 7.38 7.30
C PHE A 9 -1.80 7.42 8.68
N LYS A 10 -1.11 8.53 8.96
CA LYS A 10 -0.62 8.90 10.28
C LYS A 10 -0.54 10.42 10.41
N ALA A 11 -0.93 10.95 11.57
CA ALA A 11 -0.71 12.34 11.90
C ALA A 11 0.78 12.59 12.21
N VAL A 12 1.31 13.71 11.74
CA VAL A 12 2.71 14.14 11.93
C VAL A 12 2.78 15.66 12.04
N GLU A 13 3.65 16.19 12.90
CA GLU A 13 3.74 17.64 13.13
C GLU A 13 4.62 18.36 12.10
N SER A 14 5.50 17.61 11.42
CA SER A 14 6.44 18.20 10.46
C SER A 14 6.88 17.22 9.38
N ARG A 15 7.56 17.78 8.37
CA ARG A 15 8.19 17.03 7.29
C ARG A 15 9.27 16.09 7.81
N GLU A 16 10.03 16.51 8.82
CA GLU A 16 11.07 15.70 9.45
C GLU A 16 10.48 14.46 10.14
N GLU A 17 9.32 14.61 10.78
CA GLU A 17 8.62 13.48 11.39
C GLU A 17 8.08 12.50 10.33
N ALA A 18 7.55 13.03 9.22
CA ALA A 18 7.16 12.20 8.07
C ALA A 18 8.35 11.41 7.49
N MET A 19 9.52 12.05 7.38
CA MET A 19 10.74 11.38 6.93
C MET A 19 11.24 10.33 7.92
N ASP A 20 11.21 10.64 9.23
CA ASP A 20 11.59 9.69 10.28
C ASP A 20 10.67 8.45 10.29
N LEU A 21 9.36 8.64 10.09
CA LEU A 21 8.42 7.55 9.89
C LEU A 21 8.83 6.66 8.72
N GLY A 22 9.10 7.26 7.56
CA GLY A 22 9.53 6.52 6.36
C GLY A 22 10.83 5.74 6.57
N VAL A 23 11.82 6.34 7.23
CA VAL A 23 13.10 5.68 7.58
C VAL A 23 12.89 4.52 8.55
N ARG A 24 12.11 4.72 9.62
CA ARG A 24 11.87 3.66 10.62
C ARG A 24 11.07 2.52 10.02
N PHE A 25 10.01 2.82 9.27
CA PHE A 25 9.16 1.80 8.64
C PHE A 25 9.95 0.98 7.61
N SER A 26 10.65 1.64 6.68
CA SER A 26 11.48 0.95 5.67
C SER A 26 12.56 0.06 6.29
N ARG A 27 13.21 0.51 7.37
CA ARG A 27 14.19 -0.31 8.09
C ARG A 27 13.56 -1.54 8.73
N MET A 28 12.43 -1.37 9.42
CA MET A 28 11.72 -2.48 10.06
C MET A 28 11.28 -3.52 9.03
N VAL A 29 10.69 -3.09 7.90
CA VAL A 29 10.24 -4.01 6.84
C VAL A 29 11.40 -4.85 6.28
N ALA A 30 12.62 -4.30 6.23
CA ALA A 30 13.81 -5.01 5.74
C ALA A 30 14.47 -5.95 6.77
N GLU A 31 13.94 -6.03 7.99
CA GLU A 31 14.43 -6.92 9.05
C GLU A 31 13.63 -8.23 9.10
N SER A 32 14.27 -9.32 9.57
CA SER A 32 13.56 -10.56 9.86
C SER A 32 12.79 -10.40 11.18
N PRO A 33 11.56 -10.90 11.30
CA PRO A 33 10.86 -11.81 10.37
C PRO A 33 10.09 -11.14 9.23
N TYR A 34 9.96 -9.81 9.21
CA TYR A 34 9.09 -9.07 8.29
C TYR A 34 9.49 -9.22 6.82
N ALA A 35 10.78 -9.07 6.53
CA ALA A 35 11.33 -9.27 5.19
C ALA A 35 11.09 -10.69 4.66
N ASP A 36 11.08 -11.68 5.56
CA ASP A 36 10.92 -13.08 5.20
C ASP A 36 9.49 -13.36 4.78
N LYS A 37 8.51 -12.78 5.50
CA LYS A 37 7.10 -12.80 5.14
C LYS A 37 6.85 -12.04 3.83
N LEU A 38 7.39 -10.82 3.70
CA LEU A 38 7.17 -9.99 2.51
C LEU A 38 7.69 -10.66 1.23
N ILE A 39 8.90 -11.24 1.27
CA ILE A 39 9.45 -11.99 0.14
C ILE A 39 8.62 -13.24 -0.16
N HIS A 40 8.22 -13.97 0.88
CA HIS A 40 7.42 -15.19 0.72
C HIS A 40 6.08 -14.89 0.05
N ASP A 41 5.35 -13.90 0.54
CA ASP A 41 4.01 -13.55 0.08
C ASP A 41 4.03 -13.00 -1.37
N ASN A 42 5.19 -12.45 -1.81
CA ASN A 42 5.40 -11.94 -3.16
C ASN A 42 6.23 -12.86 -4.08
N ILE A 43 6.54 -14.09 -3.66
CA ILE A 43 7.52 -14.93 -4.38
C ILE A 43 7.07 -15.31 -5.79
N CYS A 44 5.76 -15.43 -6.02
CA CYS A 44 5.20 -15.77 -7.33
C CYS A 44 5.55 -14.73 -8.40
N TYR A 45 5.63 -13.45 -8.02
CA TYR A 45 6.06 -12.36 -8.91
C TYR A 45 7.55 -12.44 -9.21
N ALA A 46 8.38 -12.75 -8.20
CA ALA A 46 9.81 -12.97 -8.40
C ALA A 46 10.07 -14.11 -9.40
N ILE A 47 9.31 -15.21 -9.32
CA ILE A 47 9.45 -16.34 -10.26
C ILE A 47 9.12 -15.91 -11.68
N ARG A 48 8.02 -15.18 -11.88
CA ARG A 48 7.65 -14.70 -13.21
C ARG A 48 8.68 -13.73 -13.79
N GLN A 49 9.21 -12.83 -12.96
CA GLN A 49 10.10 -11.76 -13.42
C GLN A 49 11.57 -12.19 -13.50
N CYS A 50 12.04 -13.04 -12.59
CA CYS A 50 13.46 -13.38 -12.43
C CYS A 50 13.82 -14.78 -12.99
N SER A 51 12.86 -15.53 -13.54
CA SER A 51 13.17 -16.84 -14.15
C SER A 51 14.17 -16.69 -15.29
N GLY A 52 15.26 -17.46 -15.23
CA GLY A 52 16.34 -17.40 -16.22
C GLY A 52 17.30 -16.22 -16.09
N ASP A 53 17.19 -15.39 -15.04
CA ASP A 53 18.16 -14.33 -14.77
C ASP A 53 19.46 -14.87 -14.17
N GLU A 54 20.43 -15.17 -15.04
CA GLU A 54 21.78 -15.58 -14.63
C GLU A 54 22.61 -14.41 -14.06
N SER A 55 22.27 -13.16 -14.42
CA SER A 55 23.02 -11.97 -14.01
C SER A 55 22.72 -11.54 -12.56
N GLY A 56 21.53 -11.86 -12.06
CA GLY A 56 21.02 -11.43 -10.76
C GLY A 56 20.54 -9.98 -10.71
N ASN A 57 20.60 -9.24 -11.82
CA ASN A 57 20.14 -7.86 -11.89
C ASN A 57 18.63 -7.74 -11.75
N THR A 58 17.87 -8.69 -12.30
CA THR A 58 16.41 -8.69 -12.20
C THR A 58 15.97 -8.98 -10.77
N MET A 59 16.61 -9.94 -10.10
CA MET A 59 16.41 -10.19 -8.67
C MET A 59 16.68 -8.94 -7.82
N ARG A 60 17.78 -8.24 -8.13
CA ARG A 60 18.14 -7.00 -7.44
C ARG A 60 17.11 -5.89 -7.65
N GLY A 61 16.64 -5.71 -8.89
CA GLY A 61 15.60 -4.74 -9.22
C GLY A 61 14.27 -5.06 -8.54
N TRP A 62 13.86 -6.33 -8.55
CA TRP A 62 12.66 -6.79 -7.86
C TRP A 62 12.73 -6.54 -6.35
N LEU A 63 13.85 -6.90 -5.70
CA LEU A 63 14.04 -6.62 -4.27
C LEU A 63 14.07 -5.11 -3.98
N TYR A 64 14.71 -4.30 -4.82
CA TYR A 64 14.65 -2.85 -4.63
C TYR A 64 13.22 -2.33 -4.70
N SER A 65 12.43 -2.78 -5.67
CA SER A 65 11.02 -2.40 -5.78
C SER A 65 10.20 -2.86 -4.59
N LEU A 66 10.38 -4.11 -4.15
CA LEU A 66 9.61 -4.71 -3.05
C LEU A 66 9.88 -4.01 -1.71
N PHE A 67 11.12 -3.58 -1.47
CA PHE A 67 11.53 -2.91 -0.24
C PHE A 67 11.58 -1.37 -0.40
N ASN A 68 11.00 -0.82 -1.47
CA ASN A 68 10.89 0.62 -1.65
C ASN A 68 9.58 1.10 -1.03
N VAL A 69 9.68 1.71 0.15
CA VAL A 69 8.52 2.30 0.83
C VAL A 69 8.28 3.69 0.28
N GLN A 70 7.10 3.91 -0.29
CA GLN A 70 6.67 5.22 -0.76
C GLN A 70 5.73 5.86 0.27
N LEU A 71 5.90 7.16 0.49
CA LEU A 71 5.03 7.97 1.31
C LEU A 71 4.60 9.24 0.57
N TRP A 72 3.39 9.69 0.88
CA TRP A 72 2.92 11.03 0.57
C TRP A 72 2.74 11.82 1.86
N TYR A 73 3.22 13.06 1.85
CA TYR A 73 3.10 13.98 2.98
C TYR A 73 2.31 15.22 2.55
N TRP A 74 1.27 15.56 3.29
CA TRP A 74 0.44 16.76 3.09
C TRP A 74 0.75 17.78 4.21
N PRO A 75 1.65 18.75 3.98
CA PRO A 75 2.06 19.71 4.99
C PRO A 75 0.89 20.50 5.60
N GLN A 76 -0.10 20.85 4.78
CA GLN A 76 -1.25 21.66 5.18
C GLN A 76 -2.19 20.89 6.13
N HIS A 77 -2.12 19.56 6.11
CA HIS A 77 -2.98 18.68 6.90
C HIS A 77 -2.24 17.97 8.02
N LYS A 78 -0.92 18.20 8.18
CA LYS A 78 -0.10 17.50 9.18
C LYS A 78 -0.29 15.98 9.08
N LEU A 79 -0.32 15.49 7.83
CA LEU A 79 -0.75 14.15 7.49
C LEU A 79 0.28 13.49 6.59
N VAL A 80 0.58 12.23 6.86
CA VAL A 80 1.40 11.40 5.98
C VAL A 80 0.67 10.09 5.73
N ALA A 81 0.86 9.50 4.55
CA ALA A 81 0.39 8.15 4.25
C ALA A 81 1.52 7.29 3.69
N ILE A 82 1.60 6.04 4.14
CA ILE A 82 2.36 4.99 3.47
C ILE A 82 1.48 4.39 2.38
N ILE A 83 2.03 4.25 1.18
CA ILE A 83 1.33 3.72 0.02
C ILE A 83 1.41 2.18 0.02
N GLY A 84 0.29 1.54 -0.32
CA GLY A 84 0.17 0.10 -0.49
C GLY A 84 -0.46 -0.62 0.71
N ARG A 85 -1.11 -1.76 0.42
CA ARG A 85 -1.79 -2.62 1.39
C ARG A 85 -0.96 -3.82 1.84
N ASP A 86 -0.08 -4.33 0.98
CA ASP A 86 0.59 -5.63 1.16
C ASP A 86 1.83 -5.60 2.08
N TRP A 87 1.84 -4.68 3.05
CA TRP A 87 2.88 -4.63 4.07
C TRP A 87 2.66 -5.70 5.14
N PRO A 88 3.71 -6.23 5.79
CA PRO A 88 3.54 -7.21 6.87
C PRO A 88 2.66 -6.66 8.01
N ASP A 89 1.62 -7.39 8.42
CA ASP A 89 0.65 -6.96 9.45
C ASP A 89 1.32 -6.46 10.74
N ALA A 90 2.34 -7.18 11.22
CA ALA A 90 3.07 -6.83 12.43
C ALA A 90 3.87 -5.51 12.28
N CYS A 91 4.30 -5.15 11.06
CA CYS A 91 4.84 -3.82 10.80
C CYS A 91 3.73 -2.76 10.87
N MET A 92 2.60 -3.01 10.22
CA MET A 92 1.47 -2.07 10.23
C MET A 92 0.98 -1.79 11.65
N GLU A 93 0.80 -2.85 12.45
CA GLU A 93 0.41 -2.77 13.86
C GLU A 93 1.43 -2.00 14.71
N ALA A 94 2.74 -2.27 14.56
CA ALA A 94 3.78 -1.57 15.32
C ALA A 94 3.81 -0.06 15.07
N PHE A 95 3.31 0.39 13.92
CA PHE A 95 3.19 1.81 13.59
C PHE A 95 1.76 2.35 13.76
N GLY A 96 0.79 1.52 14.17
CA GLY A 96 -0.61 1.91 14.30
C GLY A 96 -1.23 2.34 12.97
N LEU A 97 -0.85 1.67 11.88
CA LEU A 97 -1.27 1.97 10.52
C LEU A 97 -2.39 1.02 10.10
N GLN A 98 -3.39 1.56 9.41
CA GLN A 98 -4.44 0.78 8.77
C GLN A 98 -4.62 1.27 7.33
N PRO A 99 -4.65 0.37 6.34
CA PRO A 99 -4.87 0.74 4.95
C PRO A 99 -6.31 1.20 4.74
N HIS A 100 -6.46 2.33 4.05
CA HIS A 100 -7.73 2.84 3.57
C HIS A 100 -7.71 2.86 2.05
N GLU A 101 -8.78 2.35 1.44
CA GLU A 101 -8.91 2.15 0.00
C GLU A 101 -9.48 3.38 -0.68
N PHE A 102 -8.87 3.81 -1.77
CA PHE A 102 -9.41 4.84 -2.65
C PHE A 102 -9.52 4.30 -4.08
N GLN A 103 -10.72 4.40 -4.65
CA GLN A 103 -11.04 3.99 -6.01
C GLN A 103 -12.06 4.95 -6.62
N ASN A 104 -11.85 5.36 -7.88
CA ASN A 104 -12.68 6.37 -8.55
C ASN A 104 -13.95 5.83 -9.23
N SER A 105 -14.07 4.51 -9.38
CA SER A 105 -15.14 3.86 -10.14
C SER A 105 -15.97 2.86 -9.31
N CYS A 106 -15.89 2.94 -7.98
CA CYS A 106 -16.68 2.12 -7.06
C CYS A 106 -17.72 2.97 -6.32
N ASP A 107 -18.62 2.28 -5.60
CA ASP A 107 -19.47 2.93 -4.60
C ASP A 107 -18.58 3.55 -3.51
N GLN A 108 -18.84 4.81 -3.18
CA GLN A 108 -18.04 5.64 -2.27
C GLN A 108 -18.73 5.81 -0.90
N ASP A 109 -19.64 4.89 -0.58
CA ASP A 109 -20.50 4.92 0.59
C ASP A 109 -19.84 4.42 1.89
N TYR A 110 -18.65 4.93 2.20
CA TYR A 110 -17.92 4.56 3.41
C TYR A 110 -18.60 5.12 4.67
N GLU A 111 -18.80 4.27 5.69
CA GLU A 111 -19.32 4.69 7.00
C GLU A 111 -18.44 5.78 7.61
N PHE A 112 -19.05 6.74 8.31
CA PHE A 112 -18.30 7.84 8.94
C PHE A 112 -17.26 7.34 9.95
N GLU A 113 -17.59 6.26 10.64
CA GLU A 113 -16.79 5.61 11.68
C GLU A 113 -15.62 4.80 11.10
N SER A 114 -15.61 4.54 9.79
CA SER A 114 -14.53 3.81 9.11
C SER A 114 -13.29 4.67 8.83
N TRP A 115 -13.45 6.00 8.89
CA TRP A 115 -12.36 6.95 8.63
C TRP A 115 -11.43 7.07 9.85
N PRO A 116 -10.12 7.31 9.63
CA PRO A 116 -9.17 7.43 10.74
C PRO A 116 -9.54 8.55 11.73
N ASP A 117 -9.37 8.29 13.03
CA ASP A 117 -9.58 9.29 14.07
C ASP A 117 -8.41 10.29 14.14
N MET A 118 -8.38 11.21 13.18
CA MET A 118 -7.37 12.28 13.06
C MET A 118 -8.04 13.61 12.71
N GLU A 119 -7.43 14.73 13.10
CA GLU A 119 -8.01 16.08 12.94
C GLU A 119 -8.51 16.37 11.51
N PHE A 120 -7.72 16.00 10.50
CA PHE A 120 -8.09 16.16 9.09
C PHE A 120 -9.43 15.46 8.76
N PHE A 121 -9.54 14.16 9.06
CA PHE A 121 -10.74 13.38 8.77
C PHE A 121 -11.93 13.85 9.60
N GLN A 122 -11.74 14.15 10.89
CA GLN A 122 -12.81 14.67 11.75
C GLN A 122 -13.37 16.00 11.27
N LYS A 123 -12.52 16.87 10.71
CA LYS A 123 -12.93 18.11 10.07
C LYS A 123 -13.77 17.86 8.82
N GLU A 124 -13.34 16.98 7.93
CA GLU A 124 -14.11 16.67 6.71
C GLU A 124 -15.41 15.92 7.03
N ILE A 125 -15.43 15.01 8.02
CA ILE A 125 -16.66 14.37 8.51
C ILE A 125 -17.65 15.42 9.04
N SER A 126 -17.17 16.35 9.86
CA SER A 126 -18.01 17.43 10.40
C SER A 126 -18.57 18.30 9.27
N ARG A 127 -17.74 18.63 8.29
CA ARG A 127 -18.13 19.39 7.10
C ARG A 127 -19.21 18.66 6.29
N ALA A 128 -19.03 17.36 6.01
CA ALA A 128 -19.98 16.54 5.27
C ALA A 128 -21.33 16.39 5.98
N LYS A 129 -21.33 16.35 7.31
CA LYS A 129 -22.55 16.31 8.12
C LYS A 129 -23.35 17.61 8.11
N THR A 130 -22.72 18.76 7.84
CA THR A 130 -23.38 20.07 7.91
C THR A 130 -23.52 20.80 6.59
N MET A 131 -22.81 20.38 5.54
CA MET A 131 -22.90 21.04 4.24
C MET A 131 -24.30 20.88 3.64
N ASP A 132 -24.71 21.91 2.92
CA ASP A 132 -25.87 21.85 2.04
C ASP A 132 -25.50 20.99 0.84
N LEU A 133 -26.30 19.96 0.60
CA LEU A 133 -26.11 19.04 -0.52
C LEU A 133 -27.24 19.23 -1.52
N ASP A 134 -26.86 19.27 -2.80
CA ASP A 134 -27.82 19.09 -3.88
C ASP A 134 -28.06 17.59 -4.08
N LEU A 135 -29.17 17.08 -3.54
CA LEU A 135 -29.49 15.66 -3.61
C LEU A 135 -29.74 15.18 -5.05
N GLU A 136 -30.03 16.08 -6.00
CA GLU A 136 -30.20 15.71 -7.41
C GLU A 136 -28.87 15.25 -8.04
N GLU A 137 -27.74 15.80 -7.60
CA GLU A 137 -26.39 15.42 -8.06
C GLU A 137 -26.06 13.95 -7.74
N TYR A 138 -26.68 13.41 -6.70
CA TYR A 138 -26.44 12.04 -6.21
C TYR A 138 -27.51 11.04 -6.66
N GLY A 139 -28.47 11.44 -7.50
CA GLY A 139 -29.38 10.52 -8.20
C GLY A 139 -30.48 9.88 -7.34
N GLU A 140 -31.33 10.70 -6.69
CA GLU A 140 -32.47 10.25 -5.86
C GLU A 140 -32.11 9.24 -4.75
N CYS A 141 -30.90 9.31 -4.21
CA CYS A 141 -30.46 8.50 -3.08
C CYS A 141 -30.89 9.11 -1.72
N ASP A 142 -30.76 8.34 -0.63
CA ASP A 142 -31.01 8.88 0.70
C ASP A 142 -29.95 9.90 1.12
N GLU A 143 -30.34 10.85 1.98
CA GLU A 143 -29.45 11.92 2.45
C GLU A 143 -28.20 11.38 3.14
N GLY A 144 -28.30 10.22 3.82
CA GLY A 144 -27.17 9.57 4.47
C GLY A 144 -26.11 9.11 3.47
N TYR A 145 -26.54 8.44 2.40
CA TYR A 145 -25.68 8.07 1.28
C TYR A 145 -25.03 9.31 0.66
N ALA A 146 -25.82 10.33 0.31
CA ALA A 146 -25.30 11.56 -0.31
C ALA A 146 -24.22 12.23 0.56
N ARG A 147 -24.39 12.24 1.89
CA ARG A 147 -23.37 12.78 2.82
C ARG A 147 -22.10 11.93 2.90
N ARG A 148 -22.21 10.59 2.86
CA ARG A 148 -21.04 9.69 2.87
C ARG A 148 -20.26 9.78 1.56
N SER A 149 -20.95 9.81 0.42
CA SER A 149 -20.33 10.05 -0.88
C SER A 149 -19.68 11.45 -0.95
N ALA A 150 -20.34 12.48 -0.44
CA ALA A 150 -19.76 13.83 -0.37
C ALA A 150 -18.51 13.87 0.51
N LEU A 151 -18.51 13.17 1.66
CA LEU A 151 -17.30 13.05 2.50
C LEU A 151 -16.13 12.45 1.72
N TYR A 152 -16.37 11.32 1.04
CA TYR A 152 -15.33 10.68 0.22
C TYR A 152 -14.79 11.66 -0.82
N GLY A 153 -15.67 12.33 -1.58
CA GLY A 153 -15.28 13.32 -2.58
C GLY A 153 -14.44 14.47 -2.01
N ASN A 154 -14.85 15.02 -0.86
CA ASN A 154 -14.11 16.09 -0.19
C ASN A 154 -12.70 15.66 0.23
N ILE A 155 -12.57 14.46 0.80
CA ILE A 155 -11.26 13.90 1.18
C ILE A 155 -10.42 13.65 -0.09
N TYR A 156 -11.01 13.05 -1.10
CA TYR A 156 -10.38 12.74 -2.38
C TYR A 156 -9.77 13.99 -3.04
N ASP A 157 -10.54 15.06 -3.08
CA ASP A 157 -10.13 16.35 -3.62
C ASP A 157 -9.08 17.05 -2.76
N ALA A 158 -9.27 17.05 -1.43
CA ALA A 158 -8.34 17.66 -0.49
C ALA A 158 -6.95 17.00 -0.56
N LEU A 159 -6.92 15.67 -0.66
CA LEU A 159 -5.68 14.91 -0.80
C LEU A 159 -5.08 15.01 -2.21
N GLY A 160 -5.83 15.51 -3.20
CA GLY A 160 -5.33 15.65 -4.58
C GLY A 160 -5.22 14.34 -5.34
N LEU A 161 -6.06 13.37 -5.01
CA LEU A 161 -5.97 12.03 -5.59
C LEU A 161 -6.32 12.02 -7.08
N HIS A 162 -7.17 12.94 -7.54
CA HIS A 162 -7.44 13.09 -8.98
C HIS A 162 -6.20 13.51 -9.79
N ASP A 163 -5.37 14.40 -9.24
CA ASP A 163 -4.14 14.83 -9.90
C ASP A 163 -3.17 13.65 -10.05
N TRP A 164 -3.11 12.77 -9.03
CA TRP A 164 -2.33 11.54 -9.08
C TRP A 164 -2.79 10.60 -10.20
N GLU A 165 -4.09 10.37 -10.34
CA GLU A 165 -4.62 9.46 -11.38
C GLU A 165 -4.26 9.89 -12.80
N LEU A 166 -4.17 11.20 -13.01
CA LEU A 166 -3.87 11.81 -14.30
C LEU A 166 -2.36 12.04 -14.52
N ASP A 167 -1.51 11.60 -13.58
CA ASP A 167 -0.07 11.89 -13.56
C ASP A 167 0.24 13.40 -13.68
N ASN A 168 -0.63 14.25 -13.11
CA ASN A 168 -0.45 15.70 -13.09
C ASN A 168 0.57 16.11 -12.01
N GLN A 169 1.29 17.19 -12.28
CA GLN A 169 2.07 17.84 -11.22
C GLN A 169 1.11 18.48 -10.22
N THR A 170 1.35 18.26 -8.93
CA THR A 170 0.54 18.82 -7.84
C THR A 170 1.43 19.30 -6.70
N GLU A 171 1.02 20.40 -6.07
CA GLU A 171 1.69 20.97 -4.89
C GLU A 171 0.98 20.55 -3.58
N LYS A 172 -0.08 19.74 -3.67
CA LYS A 172 -0.88 19.31 -2.51
C LYS A 172 -0.12 18.38 -1.57
N TYR A 173 0.82 17.60 -2.10
CA TYR A 173 1.62 16.69 -1.30
C TYR A 173 3.05 16.54 -1.84
N GLU A 174 3.94 16.16 -0.93
CA GLU A 174 5.31 15.76 -1.26
C GLU A 174 5.40 14.24 -1.38
N GLN A 175 6.04 13.76 -2.44
CA GLN A 175 6.34 12.34 -2.62
C GLN A 175 7.72 12.01 -2.06
N MET A 176 7.80 10.96 -1.25
CA MET A 176 9.05 10.49 -0.65
C MET A 176 9.19 8.98 -0.86
N ALA A 177 10.43 8.52 -1.04
CA ALA A 177 10.75 7.11 -1.21
C ALA A 177 11.93 6.73 -0.31
N PHE A 178 11.78 5.62 0.42
CA PHE A 178 12.76 5.12 1.36
C PHE A 178 13.06 3.66 1.05
N SER A 179 14.33 3.38 0.78
CA SER A 179 14.77 2.00 0.58
C SER A 179 15.00 1.31 1.91
N GLY A 180 14.30 0.21 2.15
CA GLY A 180 14.58 -0.67 3.28
C GLY A 180 15.95 -1.37 3.16
N ILE A 181 16.50 -1.48 1.95
CA ILE A 181 17.81 -2.07 1.69
C ILE A 181 18.89 -0.98 1.74
N TYR A 182 19.32 -0.62 2.94
CA TYR A 182 20.28 0.47 3.17
C TYR A 182 21.74 0.01 3.30
N ARG A 183 22.00 -1.31 3.38
CA ARG A 183 23.36 -1.89 3.36
C ARG A 183 23.53 -2.90 2.24
N PRO A 184 24.68 -2.93 1.55
CA PRO A 184 24.96 -3.93 0.51
C PRO A 184 24.80 -5.39 0.99
N ILE A 185 25.15 -5.67 2.25
CA ILE A 185 25.02 -7.01 2.83
C ILE A 185 23.55 -7.46 2.94
N GLN A 186 22.61 -6.54 3.17
CA GLN A 186 21.18 -6.88 3.19
C GLN A 186 20.71 -7.35 1.82
N MET A 187 21.14 -6.68 0.74
CA MET A 187 20.81 -7.11 -0.62
C MET A 187 21.26 -8.55 -0.88
N LEU A 188 22.49 -8.90 -0.46
CA LEU A 188 23.01 -10.26 -0.60
C LEU A 188 22.18 -11.28 0.20
N MET A 189 21.86 -10.96 1.46
CA MET A 189 21.07 -11.83 2.32
C MET A 189 19.64 -12.03 1.79
N LEU A 190 18.96 -10.97 1.40
CA LEU A 190 17.60 -11.01 0.85
C LEU A 190 17.57 -11.75 -0.48
N SER A 191 18.56 -11.54 -1.36
CA SER A 191 18.70 -12.30 -2.61
C SER A 191 18.86 -13.80 -2.37
N ALA A 192 19.67 -14.18 -1.37
CA ALA A 192 19.83 -15.59 -1.01
C ALA A 192 18.51 -16.19 -0.49
N LYS A 193 17.76 -15.45 0.34
CA LYS A 193 16.45 -15.87 0.84
C LYS A 193 15.42 -16.01 -0.29
N ALA A 194 15.30 -15.02 -1.17
CA ALA A 194 14.40 -15.05 -2.31
C ALA A 194 14.69 -16.26 -3.22
N ARG A 195 15.97 -16.51 -3.57
CA ARG A 195 16.36 -17.70 -4.34
C ARG A 195 16.02 -19.01 -3.63
N ALA A 196 16.17 -19.07 -2.31
CA ALA A 196 15.79 -20.25 -1.54
C ALA A 196 14.27 -20.49 -1.59
N TYR A 197 13.46 -19.44 -1.50
CA TYR A 197 12.00 -19.54 -1.66
C TYR A 197 11.58 -19.94 -3.07
N MET A 198 12.20 -19.36 -4.12
CA MET A 198 11.94 -19.76 -5.52
C MET A 198 12.20 -21.25 -5.74
N LYS A 199 13.35 -21.77 -5.27
CA LYS A 199 13.67 -23.20 -5.38
C LYS A 199 12.66 -24.09 -4.67
N LYS A 200 12.18 -23.68 -3.49
CA LYS A 200 11.13 -24.42 -2.75
C LYS A 200 9.81 -24.42 -3.52
N TRP A 201 9.45 -23.29 -4.11
CA TRP A 201 8.26 -23.16 -4.94
C TRP A 201 8.32 -24.07 -6.17
N ASP A 202 9.42 -24.04 -6.93
CA ASP A 202 9.60 -24.87 -8.11
C ASP A 202 9.54 -26.37 -7.79
N ALA A 203 10.15 -26.78 -6.67
CA ALA A 203 10.07 -28.16 -6.18
C ALA A 203 8.64 -28.54 -5.78
N GLY A 204 7.89 -27.64 -5.13
CA GLY A 204 6.48 -27.83 -4.79
C GLY A 204 5.60 -27.95 -6.02
N MET A 205 5.77 -27.07 -7.01
CA MET A 205 5.04 -27.11 -8.27
C MET A 205 5.36 -28.36 -9.08
N SER A 206 6.62 -28.80 -9.11
CA SER A 206 7.02 -30.04 -9.78
C SER A 206 6.32 -31.25 -9.17
N ARG A 207 6.26 -31.34 -7.82
CA ARG A 207 5.52 -32.40 -7.13
C ARG A 207 4.02 -32.35 -7.43
N LEU A 208 3.40 -31.18 -7.39
CA LEU A 208 1.99 -31.00 -7.76
C LEU A 208 1.71 -31.49 -9.19
N LEU A 209 2.56 -31.13 -10.15
CA LEU A 209 2.42 -31.57 -11.53
C LEU A 209 2.62 -33.08 -11.69
N ASP A 210 3.56 -33.67 -10.95
CA ASP A 210 3.77 -35.13 -10.92
C ASP A 210 2.56 -35.85 -10.30
N ASP A 211 1.99 -35.33 -9.22
CA ASP A 211 0.78 -35.88 -8.59
C ASP A 211 -0.45 -35.78 -9.50
N MET A 212 -0.58 -34.68 -10.26
CA MET A 212 -1.64 -34.50 -11.25
C MET A 212 -1.48 -35.45 -12.44
N LYS A 213 -0.24 -35.69 -12.92
CA LYS A 213 0.04 -36.64 -14.01
C LYS A 213 -0.11 -38.09 -13.57
N ASN A 214 0.25 -38.40 -12.33
CA ASN A 214 0.18 -39.74 -11.76
C ASN A 214 -1.16 -40.06 -11.08
N GLY A 215 -2.09 -39.09 -11.10
CA GLY A 215 -3.52 -39.27 -10.85
C GLY A 215 -3.82 -39.94 -9.52
N GLY A 216 -3.70 -39.22 -8.40
CA GLY A 216 -4.39 -39.54 -7.15
C GLY A 216 -4.31 -41.00 -6.67
N ARG A 217 -3.25 -41.75 -7.01
CA ARG A 217 -3.02 -43.09 -6.48
C ARG A 217 -2.49 -42.97 -5.06
N LYS A 218 -3.41 -42.77 -4.11
CA LYS A 218 -3.17 -43.24 -2.74
C LYS A 218 -3.13 -44.77 -2.76
N PRO A 219 -2.19 -45.42 -2.04
CA PRO A 219 -2.39 -46.80 -1.61
C PRO A 219 -3.63 -46.91 -0.71
#